data_AF-A0AAU9FED7-F1
#
_entry.id   AF-A0AAU9FED7-F1
#
_cell.length_a   1.000
_cell.length_b   1.000
_cell.length_c   1.000
_cell.angle_alpha   90.00
_cell.angle_beta   90.00
_cell.angle_gamma   90.00
#
_symmetry.space_group_name_H-M   'P 1'
#
loop_
_entity.id
_entity.type
_entity.pdbx_description
1 polymer ?
#
loop_
_entity_poly.entity_id
_entity_poly.type
_entity_poly.pdbx_seq_one_letter_code
_entity_poly.pdbx_strand_id
1 'polypeptide(L)'
;MNKMGVPTESTFLDVKLPQTLLESPSTSTFLPEEEAAFCPLLSSRMSGPIAHPLSPNHMNIDGTTSQISLDGKAESSSTDSSSGIAIDVQESTTNNLYHNGSYQHLQNNNINTQEDTHFIGKKSKDAPSFVSWNWPLIRKLTFFVFAAAIFAMCSIVVAKISTMPKSCNPKTTWYRGGVFYEIRFQDSEYKGISDINEMNNRVDYLSSLGVAAVRLNSIFLPGNDNVTSILHIDPEIGSVSQLKGLIDTFKSRNIALLLDIPLNTIFVNTHSNQEIVYNQITRTISSMVDNGVSGFYLKGLDLLSNDLELLKYLAIWKRIVGTNRILIINENVLKGKPTALLTEIHQHIDLVDVCLDLEGGTKKITKRIENVLVNMPPAEQKTWIHWSIVDFPLKYQRDRDYINSNLATAVTIMQLMLPGTPNIMYKDVISGDEYNNIRMAKQPDGSKIVGNMISLRKRSPSIYESAICKSNSNTQNTLIRNINEDTLIIVRNYPRRNSFASVTNLGHNNITLDLTSTFYSGTRMLTDETDKIFFKHFKIDPFDTIVVKLDK
;
A
#
# COMPACT_ATOMS: atom_id res chain seq x y z
N MET A 1 -48.29 -16.59 39.74
CA MET A 1 -49.74 -16.63 40.01
C MET A 1 -50.42 -15.74 38.98
N ASN A 2 -50.87 -16.36 37.89
CA ASN A 2 -52.30 -16.60 37.56
C ASN A 2 -53.11 -15.29 37.44
N LYS A 3 -53.85 -14.98 36.38
CA LYS A 3 -54.26 -15.65 35.13
C LYS A 3 -55.03 -14.55 34.38
N MET A 4 -54.81 -14.40 33.08
CA MET A 4 -55.90 -14.31 32.08
C MET A 4 -55.28 -14.35 30.69
N GLY A 5 -55.63 -15.41 29.94
CA GLY A 5 -55.16 -15.66 28.59
C GLY A 5 -56.21 -15.34 27.53
N VAL A 6 -55.72 -14.80 26.40
CA VAL A 6 -55.89 -15.16 24.97
C VAL A 6 -57.29 -15.57 24.46
N PRO A 7 -57.71 -15.07 23.27
CA PRO A 7 -57.62 -15.85 22.01
C PRO A 7 -56.96 -15.03 20.87
N THR A 8 -55.91 -15.51 20.18
CA THR A 8 -55.86 -16.31 18.92
C THR A 8 -56.43 -15.63 17.66
N GLU A 9 -55.52 -15.26 16.74
CA GLU A 9 -55.53 -15.35 15.25
C GLU A 9 -56.82 -15.84 14.52
N SER A 10 -57.12 -15.51 13.25
CA SER A 10 -56.39 -14.97 12.10
C SER A 10 -57.37 -14.59 10.96
N THR A 11 -56.86 -13.86 9.96
CA THR A 11 -57.34 -13.72 8.56
C THR A 11 -58.43 -12.69 8.21
N PHE A 12 -58.25 -12.14 7.01
CA PHE A 12 -59.10 -11.20 6.25
C PHE A 12 -58.92 -9.72 6.55
N LEU A 13 -57.94 -9.11 5.88
CA LEU A 13 -58.23 -8.15 4.81
C LEU A 13 -56.98 -7.96 3.95
N ASP A 14 -56.99 -8.65 2.81
CA ASP A 14 -56.22 -8.33 1.62
C ASP A 14 -56.42 -6.85 1.28
N VAL A 15 -55.35 -6.07 1.35
CA VAL A 15 -55.28 -4.77 0.67
C VAL A 15 -54.09 -4.79 -0.25
N LYS A 16 -54.39 -5.09 -1.53
CA LYS A 16 -53.54 -4.77 -2.68
C LYS A 16 -53.24 -3.27 -2.67
N LEU A 17 -51.97 -2.90 -2.43
CA LEU A 17 -51.49 -1.57 -2.80
C LEU A 17 -51.08 -1.56 -4.29
N PRO A 18 -51.45 -0.53 -5.05
CA PRO A 18 -51.41 -0.54 -6.51
C PRO A 18 -50.00 -0.42 -7.09
N GLN A 19 -49.78 -1.16 -8.18
CA GLN A 19 -48.66 -1.05 -9.11
C GLN A 19 -48.76 0.23 -9.94
N THR A 20 -48.38 1.38 -9.39
CA THR A 20 -48.04 2.59 -10.18
C THR A 20 -47.09 3.48 -9.38
N LEU A 21 -45.85 3.03 -9.20
CA LEU A 21 -44.68 3.92 -9.06
C LEU A 21 -43.52 3.23 -9.79
N LEU A 22 -43.67 3.13 -11.12
CA LEU A 22 -42.54 2.90 -12.00
C LEU A 22 -41.72 4.20 -12.07
N GLU A 23 -40.43 4.02 -11.79
CA GLU A 23 -39.31 4.59 -12.52
C GLU A 23 -39.24 6.12 -12.64
N SER A 24 -38.35 6.71 -11.84
CA SER A 24 -37.46 7.74 -12.35
C SER A 24 -36.05 7.14 -12.42
N PRO A 25 -35.41 7.07 -13.60
CA PRO A 25 -34.01 6.72 -13.68
C PRO A 25 -33.23 7.94 -13.24
N SER A 26 -32.67 7.90 -12.03
CA SER A 26 -31.56 8.78 -11.68
C SER A 26 -30.39 8.41 -12.58
N THR A 27 -30.30 9.14 -13.69
CA THR A 27 -29.17 9.16 -14.62
C THR A 27 -27.97 9.73 -13.89
N SER A 28 -27.26 8.87 -13.16
CA SER A 28 -25.90 9.16 -12.70
C SER A 28 -24.97 8.95 -13.89
N THR A 29 -24.65 10.02 -14.60
CA THR A 29 -23.59 10.05 -15.59
C THR A 29 -22.25 10.04 -14.86
N PHE A 30 -21.79 8.86 -14.45
CA PHE A 30 -20.38 8.65 -14.07
C PHE A 30 -19.81 7.49 -14.89
N LEU A 31 -18.96 7.87 -15.84
CA LEU A 31 -17.96 7.02 -16.50
C LEU A 31 -16.97 6.47 -15.44
N PRO A 32 -16.25 5.38 -15.76
CA PRO A 32 -15.49 4.61 -14.78
C PRO A 32 -14.29 5.40 -14.25
N GLU A 33 -14.21 5.56 -12.93
CA GLU A 33 -13.02 6.13 -12.27
C GLU A 33 -11.95 5.05 -12.07
N GLU A 34 -11.05 4.95 -13.05
CA GLU A 34 -9.64 4.71 -12.75
C GLU A 34 -9.02 6.03 -12.23
N GLU A 35 -8.19 5.93 -11.19
CA GLU A 35 -7.32 7.00 -10.65
C GLU A 35 -7.98 8.20 -9.95
N ALA A 36 -8.59 7.97 -8.79
CA ALA A 36 -8.82 9.03 -7.80
C ALA A 36 -7.55 9.27 -6.95
N ALA A 37 -6.58 9.98 -7.52
CA ALA A 37 -5.70 10.88 -6.79
C ALA A 37 -6.04 12.30 -7.26
N PHE A 38 -6.85 13.04 -6.51
CA PHE A 38 -7.12 14.44 -6.82
C PHE A 38 -5.86 15.30 -6.57
N CYS A 39 -5.10 15.53 -7.64
CA CYS A 39 -4.52 16.81 -8.05
C CYS A 39 -4.55 16.80 -9.61
N PRO A 40 -4.88 17.92 -10.25
CA PRO A 40 -5.45 17.93 -11.60
C PRO A 40 -4.49 17.34 -12.63
N LEU A 41 -4.94 16.30 -13.32
CA LEU A 41 -4.24 15.63 -14.40
C LEU A 41 -4.45 16.37 -15.72
N LEU A 42 -3.40 16.43 -16.54
CA LEU A 42 -3.54 16.28 -17.99
C LEU A 42 -2.73 15.05 -18.39
N SER A 43 -3.45 14.01 -18.81
CA SER A 43 -2.89 12.79 -19.38
C SER A 43 -2.50 13.05 -20.84
N SER A 44 -1.26 12.71 -21.17
CA SER A 44 -0.72 12.67 -22.51
C SER A 44 -1.30 11.47 -23.28
N ARG A 45 -2.09 11.71 -24.33
CA ARG A 45 -2.28 10.73 -25.40
C ARG A 45 -1.33 11.07 -26.56
N MET A 46 -0.64 10.03 -27.03
CA MET A 46 0.24 10.00 -28.19
C MET A 46 -0.30 10.83 -29.36
N SER A 47 0.51 11.77 -29.84
CA SER A 47 0.42 12.32 -31.19
C SER A 47 1.61 11.82 -32.00
N GLY A 48 1.32 10.99 -33.00
CA GLY A 48 2.15 10.87 -34.20
C GLY A 48 2.19 12.21 -34.95
N PRO A 49 3.07 12.36 -35.95
CA PRO A 49 3.77 13.61 -36.21
C PRO A 49 2.86 14.67 -36.85
N ILE A 50 2.90 15.89 -36.29
CA ILE A 50 2.32 17.08 -36.91
C ILE A 50 3.46 17.83 -37.60
N ALA A 51 3.38 17.94 -38.93
CA ALA A 51 4.21 18.81 -39.74
C ALA A 51 3.69 20.26 -39.67
N HIS A 52 4.60 21.22 -39.51
CA HIS A 52 4.35 22.67 -39.56
C HIS A 52 4.59 23.21 -41.00
N PRO A 53 4.20 24.47 -41.32
CA PRO A 53 3.73 24.84 -42.64
C PRO A 53 4.80 25.65 -43.38
N LEU A 54 4.79 25.59 -44.71
CA LEU A 54 5.02 26.69 -45.66
C LEU A 54 5.47 26.14 -47.01
N SER A 55 4.61 26.36 -48.01
CA SER A 55 4.89 26.49 -49.45
C SER A 55 5.00 25.20 -50.29
N PRO A 56 4.87 25.28 -51.63
CA PRO A 56 3.66 25.64 -52.40
C PRO A 56 3.32 24.61 -53.52
N ASN A 57 2.10 24.71 -54.06
CA ASN A 57 1.56 24.21 -55.34
C ASN A 57 2.39 23.23 -56.22
N HIS A 58 1.78 22.09 -56.60
CA HIS A 58 1.54 21.76 -58.02
C HIS A 58 0.59 20.55 -58.25
N MET A 59 -0.44 20.80 -59.06
CA MET A 59 -1.11 19.99 -60.10
C MET A 59 -1.68 18.56 -59.86
N ASN A 60 -2.94 18.46 -60.36
CA ASN A 60 -3.60 17.38 -61.11
C ASN A 60 -4.13 16.15 -60.35
N ILE A 61 -5.27 15.53 -60.68
CA ILE A 61 -6.42 15.75 -61.59
C ILE A 61 -7.48 14.69 -61.21
N ASP A 62 -8.75 14.96 -61.56
CA ASP A 62 -9.89 14.04 -61.77
C ASP A 62 -10.92 13.68 -60.67
N GLY A 63 -12.17 14.07 -60.99
CA GLY A 63 -13.46 13.36 -60.85
C GLY A 63 -14.00 13.14 -59.44
N THR A 64 -15.23 13.51 -59.05
CA THR A 64 -16.49 13.61 -59.81
C THR A 64 -17.50 14.45 -59.02
N THR A 65 -18.34 15.14 -59.77
CA THR A 65 -19.32 16.19 -59.44
C THR A 65 -20.59 15.69 -58.74
N SER A 66 -21.04 16.42 -57.70
CA SER A 66 -22.46 16.78 -57.52
C SER A 66 -22.57 18.05 -56.67
N GLN A 67 -23.07 19.11 -57.29
CA GLN A 67 -23.42 20.39 -56.68
C GLN A 67 -24.81 20.30 -56.02
N ILE A 68 -25.02 21.07 -54.95
CA ILE A 68 -26.08 22.10 -54.79
C ILE A 68 -25.88 22.76 -53.39
N SER A 69 -25.40 24.02 -53.44
CA SER A 69 -25.74 25.24 -52.66
C SER A 69 -26.73 25.13 -51.47
N LEU A 70 -26.66 25.90 -50.37
CA LEU A 70 -26.15 27.26 -50.10
C LEU A 70 -26.15 27.49 -48.56
N ASP A 71 -25.28 28.37 -48.06
CA ASP A 71 -25.33 29.23 -46.84
C ASP A 71 -25.89 28.66 -45.50
N GLY A 72 -25.28 28.82 -44.33
CA GLY A 72 -24.35 29.82 -43.84
C GLY A 72 -24.76 30.20 -42.41
N LYS A 73 -23.77 30.21 -41.51
CA LYS A 73 -23.75 30.92 -40.21
C LYS A 73 -24.41 30.23 -38.99
N ALA A 74 -23.51 29.86 -38.09
CA ALA A 74 -23.77 29.44 -36.73
C ALA A 74 -24.03 30.64 -35.82
N GLU A 75 -25.00 30.52 -34.92
CA GLU A 75 -24.99 31.22 -33.62
C GLU A 75 -25.50 30.29 -32.53
N SER A 76 -24.70 30.20 -31.48
CA SER A 76 -24.93 29.53 -30.21
C SER A 76 -25.81 30.40 -29.31
N SER A 77 -26.89 29.83 -28.75
CA SER A 77 -27.61 30.43 -27.62
C SER A 77 -27.64 29.45 -26.46
N SER A 78 -26.93 29.80 -25.39
CA SER A 78 -27.10 29.25 -24.05
C SER A 78 -28.26 29.95 -23.34
N THR A 79 -29.24 29.17 -22.91
CA THR A 79 -30.26 29.54 -21.92
C THR A 79 -29.72 29.33 -20.51
N ASP A 80 -29.82 30.35 -19.66
CA ASP A 80 -29.97 30.18 -18.22
C ASP A 80 -31.05 31.15 -17.72
N SER A 81 -32.05 30.58 -17.06
CA SER A 81 -33.21 31.23 -16.47
C SER A 81 -33.15 31.08 -14.95
N SER A 82 -33.60 32.11 -14.20
CA SER A 82 -34.23 32.07 -12.86
C SER A 82 -33.89 33.36 -12.10
N SER A 83 -34.75 34.05 -11.36
CA SER A 83 -36.21 34.07 -11.12
C SER A 83 -36.47 35.22 -10.13
N GLY A 84 -37.70 35.75 -10.06
CA GLY A 84 -38.15 36.57 -8.93
C GLY A 84 -39.03 37.77 -9.29
N ILE A 85 -40.33 37.55 -9.35
CA ILE A 85 -41.41 38.49 -9.67
C ILE A 85 -41.94 39.16 -8.39
N ALA A 86 -42.13 40.48 -8.41
CA ALA A 86 -43.27 41.15 -7.78
C ALA A 86 -43.57 42.46 -8.55
N ILE A 87 -44.78 42.52 -9.10
CA ILE A 87 -45.33 43.57 -9.97
C ILE A 87 -46.12 44.55 -9.10
N ASP A 88 -45.98 45.85 -9.36
CA ASP A 88 -47.11 46.76 -9.27
C ASP A 88 -47.12 47.76 -10.45
N VAL A 89 -48.25 47.69 -11.16
CA VAL A 89 -48.92 48.51 -12.20
C VAL A 89 -48.25 49.78 -12.76
N GLN A 90 -47.92 49.71 -14.08
CA GLN A 90 -48.42 50.53 -15.24
C GLN A 90 -48.55 52.07 -15.09
N GLU A 91 -48.11 52.96 -15.99
CA GLU A 91 -47.39 52.97 -17.27
C GLU A 91 -46.97 54.44 -17.52
N SER A 92 -45.78 54.70 -18.04
CA SER A 92 -45.56 55.57 -19.22
C SER A 92 -44.06 55.81 -19.48
N THR A 93 -43.60 55.17 -20.56
CA THR A 93 -42.66 55.72 -21.55
C THR A 93 -41.38 56.41 -21.07
N THR A 94 -40.26 55.69 -21.20
CA THR A 94 -39.12 56.08 -22.04
C THR A 94 -38.83 57.58 -22.16
N ASN A 95 -37.77 58.06 -21.50
CA ASN A 95 -36.49 58.41 -22.14
C ASN A 95 -35.73 59.57 -21.47
N ASN A 96 -34.43 59.32 -21.31
CA ASN A 96 -33.32 60.28 -21.41
C ASN A 96 -33.05 61.24 -20.24
N LEU A 97 -32.07 60.79 -19.43
CA LEU A 97 -30.80 61.48 -19.15
C LEU A 97 -30.80 63.02 -19.15
N TYR A 98 -30.56 63.56 -17.94
CA TYR A 98 -29.81 64.77 -17.61
C TYR A 98 -30.02 66.03 -18.46
N HIS A 99 -30.83 66.93 -17.91
CA HIS A 99 -30.63 68.39 -17.82
C HIS A 99 -29.85 69.09 -18.96
N ASN A 100 -30.58 69.69 -19.90
CA ASN A 100 -30.04 70.73 -20.78
C ASN A 100 -30.16 72.10 -20.10
N GLY A 101 -29.00 72.74 -19.90
CA GLY A 101 -28.89 74.19 -19.74
C GLY A 101 -29.16 74.88 -21.09
N SER A 102 -30.12 75.79 -21.04
CA SER A 102 -30.55 76.77 -22.04
C SER A 102 -29.47 77.29 -22.98
N TYR A 103 -29.65 77.09 -24.29
CA TYR A 103 -29.23 78.07 -25.30
C TYR A 103 -30.32 78.28 -26.34
N GLN A 104 -30.65 79.55 -26.51
CA GLN A 104 -31.82 80.07 -27.22
C GLN A 104 -31.75 79.82 -28.73
N HIS A 105 -32.88 79.38 -29.25
CA HIS A 105 -33.23 79.33 -30.66
C HIS A 105 -33.37 80.76 -31.19
N LEU A 106 -32.47 81.22 -32.06
CA LEU A 106 -32.72 82.41 -32.89
C LEU A 106 -33.56 81.96 -34.09
N GLN A 107 -34.85 82.25 -34.03
CA GLN A 107 -35.77 82.30 -35.18
C GLN A 107 -35.44 83.54 -36.02
N ASN A 108 -35.24 83.40 -37.33
CA ASN A 108 -36.32 83.53 -38.33
C ASN A 108 -35.79 83.79 -39.75
N ASN A 109 -36.47 83.12 -40.70
CA ASN A 109 -36.78 83.49 -42.08
C ASN A 109 -35.71 83.41 -43.18
N ASN A 110 -35.90 82.38 -44.03
CA ASN A 110 -36.00 82.44 -45.49
C ASN A 110 -35.12 83.46 -46.24
N ILE A 111 -34.10 82.95 -46.96
CA ILE A 111 -33.94 82.94 -48.43
C ILE A 111 -32.47 82.64 -48.78
N ASN A 112 -32.24 81.86 -49.84
CA ASN A 112 -30.97 81.56 -50.51
C ASN A 112 -29.84 82.60 -50.31
N THR A 113 -28.63 82.16 -49.90
CA THR A 113 -27.31 82.27 -50.60
C THR A 113 -26.13 81.99 -49.65
N GLN A 114 -25.17 81.17 -50.15
CA GLN A 114 -23.70 81.24 -50.03
C GLN A 114 -23.02 81.69 -48.71
N GLU A 115 -22.22 80.81 -48.08
CA GLU A 115 -20.75 80.96 -47.82
C GLU A 115 -20.21 80.00 -46.74
N ASP A 116 -18.95 79.63 -46.92
CA ASP A 116 -18.12 78.65 -46.19
C ASP A 116 -17.85 78.99 -44.72
N THR A 117 -17.58 77.97 -43.86
CA THR A 117 -16.37 77.91 -43.00
C THR A 117 -16.32 76.69 -42.05
N HIS A 118 -15.10 76.16 -41.89
CA HIS A 118 -14.66 75.08 -41.00
C HIS A 118 -15.07 75.22 -39.52
N PHE A 119 -15.47 74.10 -38.86
CA PHE A 119 -15.52 74.00 -37.40
C PHE A 119 -14.60 72.90 -36.83
N ILE A 120 -13.46 73.35 -36.30
CA ILE A 120 -12.57 72.61 -35.39
C ILE A 120 -13.19 72.67 -33.98
N GLY A 121 -13.56 71.52 -33.41
CA GLY A 121 -14.05 71.40 -32.03
C GLY A 121 -12.93 71.58 -31.00
N LYS A 122 -12.97 72.72 -30.28
CA LYS A 122 -12.07 73.09 -29.17
C LYS A 122 -12.15 72.10 -27.99
N LYS A 123 -10.99 71.73 -27.43
CA LYS A 123 -10.87 71.11 -26.09
C LYS A 123 -11.42 72.05 -25.02
N SER A 124 -12.44 71.63 -24.27
CA SER A 124 -12.95 72.35 -23.09
C SER A 124 -11.95 72.27 -21.92
N LYS A 125 -11.84 73.36 -21.15
CA LYS A 125 -10.84 73.58 -20.08
C LYS A 125 -11.13 72.84 -18.76
N ASP A 126 -12.25 72.14 -18.64
CA ASP A 126 -12.64 71.39 -17.43
C ASP A 126 -12.78 69.87 -17.67
N ALA A 127 -12.04 69.32 -18.64
CA ALA A 127 -11.92 67.87 -18.76
C ALA A 127 -11.02 67.33 -17.63
N PRO A 128 -11.45 66.34 -16.84
CA PRO A 128 -10.62 65.77 -15.78
C PRO A 128 -9.30 65.22 -16.36
N SER A 129 -8.21 65.36 -15.61
CA SER A 129 -6.84 65.16 -16.09
C SER A 129 -6.58 63.81 -16.77
N PHE A 130 -7.35 62.77 -16.44
CA PHE A 130 -7.27 61.45 -17.05
C PHE A 130 -7.67 61.42 -18.54
N VAL A 131 -8.45 62.37 -19.05
CA VAL A 131 -8.83 62.44 -20.48
C VAL A 131 -7.62 62.74 -21.37
N SER A 132 -6.59 63.38 -20.81
CA SER A 132 -5.34 63.70 -21.52
C SER A 132 -4.30 62.57 -21.51
N TRP A 133 -4.58 61.46 -20.82
CA TRP A 133 -3.65 60.34 -20.72
C TRP A 133 -3.55 59.58 -22.04
N ASN A 134 -2.40 58.95 -22.27
CA ASN A 134 -2.17 58.10 -23.42
C ASN A 134 -2.86 56.73 -23.22
N TRP A 135 -4.19 56.72 -23.25
CA TRP A 135 -5.04 55.54 -23.08
C TRP A 135 -4.66 54.35 -23.97
N PRO A 136 -4.24 54.53 -25.24
CA PRO A 136 -3.71 53.44 -26.05
C PRO A 136 -2.46 52.77 -25.45
N LEU A 137 -1.56 53.55 -24.83
CA LEU A 137 -0.35 53.04 -24.19
C LEU A 137 -0.66 52.34 -22.87
N ILE A 138 -1.55 52.93 -22.07
CA ILE A 138 -2.01 52.33 -20.80
C ILE A 138 -2.70 50.98 -21.07
N ARG A 139 -3.57 50.88 -22.08
CA ARG A 139 -4.24 49.62 -22.45
C ARG A 139 -3.26 48.52 -22.88
N LYS A 140 -2.21 48.88 -23.64
CA LYS A 140 -1.17 47.93 -24.02
C LYS A 140 -0.37 47.48 -22.80
N LEU A 141 0.01 48.41 -21.92
CA LEU A 141 0.75 48.10 -20.70
C LEU A 141 -0.05 47.18 -19.76
N THR A 142 -1.34 47.48 -19.52
CA THR A 142 -2.19 46.64 -18.66
C THR A 142 -2.38 45.24 -19.26
N PHE A 143 -2.51 45.12 -20.58
CA PHE A 143 -2.56 43.82 -21.25
C PHE A 143 -1.27 43.01 -21.04
N PHE A 144 -0.09 43.62 -21.25
CA PHE A 144 1.18 42.92 -21.06
C PHE A 144 1.44 42.56 -19.59
N VAL A 145 1.08 43.42 -18.63
CA VAL A 145 1.18 43.11 -17.20
C VAL A 145 0.25 41.96 -16.82
N PHE A 146 -0.99 41.96 -17.32
CA PHE A 146 -1.94 40.87 -17.08
C PHE A 146 -1.47 39.55 -17.71
N ALA A 147 -0.99 39.58 -18.95
CA ALA A 147 -0.42 38.41 -19.61
C ALA A 147 0.80 37.87 -18.85
N ALA A 148 1.73 38.74 -18.44
CA ALA A 148 2.89 38.36 -17.65
C ALA A 148 2.49 37.75 -16.29
N ALA A 149 1.45 38.28 -15.63
CA ALA A 149 0.93 37.71 -14.39
C ALA A 149 0.34 36.30 -14.60
N ILE A 150 -0.40 36.06 -15.69
CA ILE A 150 -0.89 34.72 -16.03
C ILE A 150 0.29 33.77 -16.27
N PHE A 151 1.29 34.18 -17.06
CA PHE A 151 2.48 33.36 -17.30
C PHE A 151 3.21 33.04 -16.00
N ALA A 152 3.39 34.02 -15.10
CA ALA A 152 4.01 33.80 -13.80
C ALA A 152 3.20 32.82 -12.93
N MET A 153 1.87 32.94 -12.89
CA MET A 153 1.02 31.99 -12.16
C MET A 153 1.12 30.58 -12.74
N CYS A 154 1.07 30.43 -14.07
CA CYS A 154 1.26 29.15 -14.74
C CYS A 154 2.63 28.54 -14.43
N SER A 155 3.70 29.33 -14.47
CA SER A 155 5.06 28.88 -14.12
C SER A 155 5.16 28.41 -12.67
N ILE A 156 4.53 29.10 -11.72
CA ILE A 156 4.49 28.68 -10.30
C ILE A 156 3.74 27.35 -10.15
N VAL A 157 2.60 27.18 -10.84
CA VAL A 157 1.82 25.93 -10.80
C VAL A 157 2.64 24.77 -11.37
N VAL A 158 3.27 24.95 -12.54
CA VAL A 158 4.13 23.92 -13.16
C VAL A 158 5.31 23.59 -12.25
N ALA A 159 5.98 24.60 -11.67
CA ALA A 159 7.07 24.38 -10.73
C ALA A 159 6.61 23.60 -9.49
N LYS A 160 5.45 23.93 -8.94
CA LYS A 160 4.85 23.20 -7.80
C LYS A 160 4.52 21.75 -8.17
N ILE A 161 3.92 21.50 -9.34
CA ILE A 161 3.62 20.14 -9.81
C ILE A 161 4.92 19.34 -10.03
N SER A 162 5.94 19.96 -10.63
CA SER A 162 7.23 19.29 -10.89
C SER A 162 8.02 18.96 -9.62
N THR A 163 7.84 19.74 -8.54
CA THR A 163 8.52 19.54 -7.25
C THR A 163 7.74 18.63 -6.30
N MET A 164 6.52 18.23 -6.66
CA MET A 164 5.76 17.27 -5.86
C MET A 164 6.37 15.86 -5.97
N PRO A 165 6.62 15.18 -4.83
CA PRO A 165 7.11 13.82 -4.86
C PRO A 165 6.08 12.88 -5.50
N LYS A 166 6.53 12.02 -6.41
CA LYS A 166 5.68 11.02 -7.10
C LYS A 166 5.02 10.02 -6.15
N SER A 167 5.59 9.81 -4.96
CA SER A 167 5.02 8.95 -3.92
C SER A 167 5.32 9.52 -2.53
N CYS A 168 4.28 9.72 -1.73
CA CYS A 168 4.40 10.08 -0.31
C CYS A 168 4.38 8.80 0.55
N ASN A 169 5.27 7.85 0.26
CA ASN A 169 5.38 6.64 1.08
C ASN A 169 6.30 6.92 2.28
N PRO A 170 5.98 6.41 3.47
CA PRO A 170 6.86 6.50 4.63
C PRO A 170 8.22 5.86 4.33
N LYS A 171 9.29 6.43 4.89
CA LYS A 171 10.64 5.89 4.75
C LYS A 171 10.81 4.74 5.73
N THR A 172 11.13 3.55 5.22
CA THR A 172 11.40 2.37 6.03
C THR A 172 12.81 1.85 5.81
N THR A 173 13.35 1.16 6.82
CA THR A 173 14.58 0.37 6.65
C THR A 173 14.26 -0.92 5.88
N TRP A 174 15.27 -1.54 5.28
CA TRP A 174 15.11 -2.72 4.41
C TRP A 174 14.39 -3.90 5.08
N TYR A 175 14.53 -4.04 6.40
CA TYR A 175 13.93 -5.13 7.16
C TYR A 175 12.50 -4.84 7.62
N ARG A 176 12.05 -3.58 7.62
CA ARG A 176 10.73 -3.19 8.17
C ARG A 176 9.66 -3.29 7.11
N GLY A 177 8.74 -4.24 7.29
CA GLY A 177 7.70 -4.51 6.32
C GLY A 177 8.14 -5.44 5.18
N GLY A 178 9.45 -5.69 5.05
CA GLY A 178 10.02 -6.72 4.17
C GLY A 178 9.59 -8.12 4.56
N VAL A 179 9.72 -9.06 3.62
CA VAL A 179 9.39 -10.48 3.83
C VAL A 179 10.68 -11.25 3.98
N PHE A 180 10.80 -12.02 5.06
CA PHE A 180 11.92 -12.92 5.31
C PHE A 180 11.53 -14.33 4.91
N TYR A 181 12.48 -15.07 4.33
CA TYR A 181 12.28 -16.45 3.91
C TYR A 181 13.18 -17.35 4.74
N GLU A 182 12.59 -18.27 5.50
CA GLU A 182 13.35 -19.23 6.29
C GLU A 182 13.73 -20.46 5.48
N ILE A 183 14.98 -20.87 5.60
CA ILE A 183 15.49 -22.09 4.99
C ILE A 183 16.18 -22.96 6.04
N ARG A 184 15.85 -24.25 6.03
CA ARG A 184 16.40 -25.25 6.94
C ARG A 184 17.27 -26.24 6.18
N PHE A 185 18.45 -26.49 6.74
CA PHE A 185 19.33 -27.57 6.31
C PHE A 185 18.92 -28.85 7.03
N GLN A 186 18.88 -29.95 6.27
CA GLN A 186 18.70 -31.33 6.71
C GLN A 186 17.92 -31.53 8.02
N ASP A 187 16.59 -31.55 7.92
CA ASP A 187 15.72 -31.93 9.04
C ASP A 187 15.56 -33.45 9.02
N SER A 188 15.65 -34.12 10.18
CA SER A 188 15.56 -35.60 10.26
C SER A 188 14.21 -36.14 9.77
N GLU A 189 13.20 -35.28 9.70
CA GLU A 189 11.86 -35.60 9.22
C GLU A 189 11.65 -35.34 7.71
N TYR A 190 12.50 -34.54 7.04
CA TYR A 190 12.31 -34.15 5.64
C TYR A 190 13.61 -33.84 4.89
N LYS A 191 13.69 -34.21 3.59
CA LYS A 191 14.80 -33.86 2.68
C LYS A 191 14.82 -32.34 2.43
N GLY A 192 15.47 -31.60 3.33
CA GLY A 192 15.72 -30.15 3.23
C GLY A 192 16.81 -29.82 2.22
N ILE A 193 17.32 -28.59 2.25
CA ILE A 193 18.53 -28.27 1.49
C ILE A 193 19.70 -29.01 2.11
N SER A 194 20.49 -29.65 1.27
CA SER A 194 21.64 -30.46 1.70
C SER A 194 22.86 -29.59 2.00
N ASP A 195 23.20 -28.62 1.14
CA ASP A 195 24.40 -27.80 1.28
C ASP A 195 24.22 -26.36 0.76
N ILE A 196 25.25 -25.52 1.00
CA ILE A 196 25.29 -24.13 0.52
C ILE A 196 25.29 -24.05 -1.02
N ASN A 197 25.72 -25.09 -1.74
CA ASN A 197 25.76 -25.07 -3.20
C ASN A 197 24.36 -25.23 -3.80
N GLU A 198 23.55 -26.12 -3.24
CA GLU A 198 22.15 -26.30 -3.61
C GLU A 198 21.35 -25.01 -3.35
N MET A 199 21.72 -24.25 -2.31
CA MET A 199 21.14 -22.92 -2.06
C MET A 199 21.37 -21.96 -3.24
N ASN A 200 22.56 -21.96 -3.86
CA ASN A 200 22.87 -21.05 -4.97
C ASN A 200 21.89 -21.25 -6.14
N ASN A 201 21.40 -22.47 -6.36
CA ASN A 201 20.43 -22.77 -7.42
C ASN A 201 19.04 -22.17 -7.15
N ARG A 202 18.73 -21.78 -5.91
CA ARG A 202 17.44 -21.21 -5.50
C ARG A 202 17.44 -19.68 -5.44
N VAL A 203 18.62 -19.05 -5.58
CA VAL A 203 18.76 -17.61 -5.41
C VAL A 203 17.92 -16.82 -6.43
N ASP A 204 17.84 -17.27 -7.67
CA ASP A 204 17.03 -16.63 -8.71
C ASP A 204 15.53 -16.72 -8.40
N TYR A 205 15.06 -17.87 -7.91
CA TYR A 205 13.69 -18.04 -7.45
C TYR A 205 13.36 -17.07 -6.30
N LEU A 206 14.21 -17.03 -5.26
CA LEU A 206 14.02 -16.14 -4.11
C LEU A 206 14.01 -14.66 -4.52
N SER A 207 14.85 -14.29 -5.48
CA SER A 207 14.86 -12.95 -6.06
C SER A 207 13.58 -12.63 -6.82
N SER A 208 13.09 -13.57 -7.64
CA SER A 208 11.81 -13.43 -8.36
C SER A 208 10.61 -13.31 -7.43
N LEU A 209 10.67 -13.99 -6.28
CA LEU A 209 9.65 -13.93 -5.23
C LEU A 209 9.64 -12.55 -4.53
N GLY A 210 10.75 -11.81 -4.58
CA GLY A 210 10.85 -10.46 -4.06
C GLY A 210 11.07 -10.37 -2.55
N VAL A 211 11.66 -11.42 -1.94
CA VAL A 211 11.98 -11.44 -0.51
C VAL A 211 13.09 -10.44 -0.17
N ALA A 212 13.02 -9.86 1.03
CA ALA A 212 14.02 -8.90 1.50
C ALA A 212 15.23 -9.58 2.15
N ALA A 213 15.00 -10.73 2.79
CA ALA A 213 16.04 -11.50 3.45
C ALA A 213 15.79 -13.00 3.35
N VAL A 214 16.87 -13.76 3.43
CA VAL A 214 16.87 -15.20 3.64
C VAL A 214 17.46 -15.46 5.01
N ARG A 215 16.73 -16.19 5.86
CA ARG A 215 17.18 -16.65 7.17
C ARG A 215 17.57 -18.12 7.09
N LEU A 216 18.84 -18.40 7.33
CA LEU A 216 19.32 -19.77 7.45
C LEU A 216 19.17 -20.23 8.89
N ASN A 217 18.54 -21.38 9.07
CA ASN A 217 18.64 -22.14 10.32
C ASN A 217 20.12 -22.48 10.60
N SER A 218 20.43 -22.93 11.81
CA SER A 218 21.80 -23.22 12.26
C SER A 218 22.60 -23.99 11.23
N ILE A 219 23.65 -23.34 10.72
CA ILE A 219 24.67 -23.91 9.85
C ILE A 219 25.93 -24.33 10.63
N PHE A 220 25.91 -24.16 11.95
CA PHE A 220 27.03 -24.45 12.83
C PHE A 220 27.06 -25.94 13.17
N LEU A 221 28.24 -26.45 13.54
CA LEU A 221 28.38 -27.86 13.91
C LEU A 221 27.34 -28.26 14.97
N PRO A 222 26.61 -29.37 14.78
CA PRO A 222 25.76 -29.92 15.82
C PRO A 222 26.63 -30.26 17.04
N GLY A 223 26.25 -29.71 18.19
CA GLY A 223 27.07 -29.74 19.39
C GLY A 223 27.25 -31.15 19.95
N ASN A 224 28.30 -31.85 19.52
CA ASN A 224 28.85 -33.01 20.24
C ASN A 224 29.64 -32.53 21.47
N ASP A 225 28.94 -31.99 22.47
CA ASP A 225 29.47 -31.68 23.82
C ASP A 225 30.35 -30.42 23.97
N ASN A 226 30.68 -29.72 22.88
CA ASN A 226 31.59 -28.56 22.95
C ASN A 226 30.90 -27.20 22.73
N VAL A 227 31.18 -26.26 23.64
CA VAL A 227 30.71 -24.86 23.62
C VAL A 227 31.22 -24.09 22.37
N THR A 228 32.30 -24.55 21.75
CA THR A 228 32.90 -23.96 20.54
C THR A 228 32.17 -24.30 19.24
N SER A 229 31.13 -25.12 19.28
CA SER A 229 30.35 -25.56 18.10
C SER A 229 29.84 -24.40 17.24
N ILE A 230 29.41 -23.29 17.85
CA ILE A 230 28.92 -22.11 17.13
C ILE A 230 30.00 -21.25 16.45
N LEU A 231 31.29 -21.53 16.67
CA LEU A 231 32.38 -20.80 16.01
C LEU A 231 32.68 -21.36 14.61
N HIS A 232 32.27 -22.59 14.33
CA HIS A 232 32.62 -23.31 13.11
C HIS A 232 31.35 -23.72 12.34
N ILE A 233 31.37 -23.48 11.03
CA ILE A 233 30.33 -23.98 10.12
C ILE A 233 30.49 -25.49 10.00
N ASP A 234 29.38 -26.21 9.99
CA ASP A 234 29.35 -27.65 9.75
C ASP A 234 29.97 -27.98 8.38
N PRO A 235 31.06 -28.76 8.32
CA PRO A 235 31.69 -29.17 7.08
C PRO A 235 30.75 -29.91 6.11
N GLU A 236 29.69 -30.55 6.60
CA GLU A 236 28.67 -31.20 5.75
C GLU A 236 27.81 -30.17 5.02
N ILE A 237 27.56 -29.01 5.63
CA ILE A 237 26.78 -27.91 5.03
C ILE A 237 27.66 -27.04 4.12
N GLY A 238 28.91 -26.80 4.53
CA GLY A 238 29.92 -26.14 3.69
C GLY A 238 30.99 -25.37 4.46
N SER A 239 31.72 -24.53 3.73
CA SER A 239 32.83 -23.72 4.26
C SER A 239 32.49 -22.23 4.39
N VAL A 240 33.25 -21.50 5.20
CA VAL A 240 33.14 -20.03 5.34
C VAL A 240 33.32 -19.32 3.99
N SER A 241 34.18 -19.85 3.11
CA SER A 241 34.38 -19.30 1.77
C SER A 241 33.13 -19.46 0.89
N GLN A 242 32.47 -20.62 0.95
CA GLN A 242 31.20 -20.84 0.24
C GLN A 242 30.09 -19.95 0.78
N LEU A 243 30.01 -19.79 2.10
CA LEU A 243 29.07 -18.86 2.73
C LEU A 243 29.28 -17.42 2.23
N LYS A 244 30.53 -16.96 2.15
CA LYS A 244 30.85 -15.63 1.62
C LYS A 244 30.41 -15.48 0.15
N GLY A 245 30.69 -16.49 -0.69
CA GLY A 245 30.20 -16.51 -2.07
C GLY A 245 28.68 -16.43 -2.17
N LEU A 246 27.96 -17.15 -1.31
CA LEU A 246 26.50 -17.09 -1.23
C LEU A 246 26.00 -15.70 -0.79
N ILE A 247 26.65 -15.08 0.20
CA ILE A 247 26.33 -13.72 0.66
C ILE A 247 26.47 -12.71 -0.48
N ASP A 248 27.56 -12.77 -1.24
CA ASP A 248 27.80 -11.85 -2.36
C ASP A 248 26.76 -12.08 -3.49
N THR A 249 26.41 -13.33 -3.72
CA THR A 249 25.37 -13.74 -4.68
C THR A 249 23.99 -13.20 -4.28
N PHE A 250 23.62 -13.24 -2.99
CA PHE A 250 22.39 -12.64 -2.47
C PHE A 250 22.42 -11.10 -2.53
N LYS A 251 23.54 -10.48 -2.14
CA LYS A 251 23.70 -9.01 -2.18
C LYS A 251 23.53 -8.46 -3.58
N SER A 252 24.07 -9.15 -4.60
CA SER A 252 23.89 -8.75 -6.01
C SER A 252 22.42 -8.69 -6.45
N ARG A 253 21.52 -9.39 -5.75
CA ARG A 253 20.08 -9.44 -6.00
C ARG A 253 19.26 -8.68 -4.95
N ASN A 254 19.89 -7.84 -4.13
CA ASN A 254 19.28 -7.08 -3.03
C ASN A 254 18.59 -7.96 -1.96
N ILE A 255 19.13 -9.14 -1.70
CA ILE A 255 18.67 -10.04 -0.64
C ILE A 255 19.71 -10.02 0.49
N ALA A 256 19.24 -9.82 1.72
CA ALA A 256 20.07 -9.91 2.91
C ALA A 256 20.15 -11.36 3.42
N LEU A 257 21.32 -11.81 3.89
CA LEU A 257 21.47 -13.12 4.53
C LEU A 257 21.49 -12.98 6.05
N LEU A 258 20.64 -13.74 6.74
CA LEU A 258 20.54 -13.81 8.20
C LEU A 258 20.92 -15.21 8.69
N LEU A 259 21.55 -15.29 9.86
CA LEU A 259 21.94 -16.56 10.47
C LEU A 259 21.28 -16.74 11.84
N ASP A 260 20.73 -17.93 12.07
CA ASP A 260 20.32 -18.38 13.39
C ASP A 260 21.56 -18.81 14.20
N ILE A 261 21.74 -18.23 15.39
CA ILE A 261 22.72 -18.68 16.38
C ILE A 261 21.97 -19.53 17.41
N PRO A 262 22.13 -20.87 17.40
CA PRO A 262 21.40 -21.76 18.30
C PRO A 262 22.03 -21.76 19.68
N LEU A 263 21.42 -21.08 20.63
CA LEU A 263 21.94 -21.01 22.00
C LEU A 263 21.48 -22.21 22.84
N ASN A 264 20.32 -22.81 22.54
CA ASN A 264 19.79 -23.96 23.27
C ASN A 264 20.76 -25.15 23.31
N THR A 265 21.40 -25.48 22.19
CA THR A 265 22.35 -26.58 22.08
C THR A 265 23.60 -26.35 22.93
N ILE A 266 23.98 -25.09 23.12
CA ILE A 266 25.10 -24.71 23.97
C ILE A 266 24.71 -24.93 25.43
N PHE A 267 23.57 -24.37 25.87
CA PHE A 267 23.17 -24.39 27.28
C PHE A 267 22.87 -25.79 27.82
N VAL A 268 22.24 -26.65 27.03
CA VAL A 268 21.93 -28.03 27.46
C VAL A 268 23.23 -28.81 27.73
N ASN A 269 24.28 -28.55 26.94
CA ASN A 269 25.53 -29.28 27.02
C ASN A 269 26.53 -28.66 28.00
N THR A 270 26.39 -27.37 28.32
CA THR A 270 27.22 -26.70 29.32
C THR A 270 26.52 -26.50 30.65
N HIS A 271 26.93 -27.22 31.69
CA HIS A 271 26.73 -26.80 33.09
C HIS A 271 27.64 -25.60 33.47
N SER A 272 28.01 -24.75 32.51
CA SER A 272 29.16 -23.84 32.58
C SER A 272 28.76 -22.39 32.82
N ASN A 273 29.74 -21.61 33.30
CA ASN A 273 29.66 -20.17 33.57
C ASN A 273 29.07 -19.39 32.37
N GLN A 274 28.01 -18.62 32.61
CA GLN A 274 27.28 -17.82 31.61
C GLN A 274 28.20 -16.88 30.83
N GLU A 275 29.24 -16.36 31.48
CA GLU A 275 30.26 -15.49 30.86
C GLU A 275 30.97 -16.15 29.66
N ILE A 276 31.22 -17.47 29.72
CA ILE A 276 31.86 -18.21 28.62
C ILE A 276 30.94 -18.23 27.40
N VAL A 277 29.65 -18.45 27.63
CA VAL A 277 28.64 -18.48 26.57
C VAL A 277 28.53 -17.11 25.90
N TYR A 278 28.43 -16.04 26.70
CA TYR A 278 28.39 -14.68 26.16
C TYR A 278 29.63 -14.33 25.32
N ASN A 279 30.82 -14.71 25.79
CA ASN A 279 32.06 -14.47 25.07
C ASN A 279 32.11 -15.22 23.73
N GLN A 280 31.56 -16.43 23.66
CA GLN A 280 31.52 -17.18 22.41
C GLN A 280 30.47 -16.66 21.43
N ILE A 281 29.29 -16.26 21.91
CA ILE A 281 28.32 -15.55 21.08
C ILE A 281 28.97 -14.29 20.50
N THR A 282 29.68 -13.53 21.33
CA THR A 282 30.39 -12.31 20.92
C THR A 282 31.40 -12.59 19.81
N ARG A 283 32.25 -13.61 19.97
CA ARG A 283 33.23 -14.02 18.96
C ARG A 283 32.57 -14.50 17.66
N THR A 284 31.49 -15.27 17.78
CA THR A 284 30.73 -15.79 16.63
C THR A 284 30.12 -14.65 15.83
N ILE A 285 29.41 -13.73 16.49
CA ILE A 285 28.83 -12.54 15.86
C ILE A 285 29.93 -11.72 15.19
N SER A 286 31.04 -11.44 15.87
CA SER A 286 32.15 -10.66 15.28
C SER A 286 32.69 -11.32 14.01
N SER A 287 33.00 -12.62 14.06
CA SER A 287 33.52 -13.37 12.91
C SER A 287 32.54 -13.37 11.73
N MET A 288 31.25 -13.60 11.99
CA MET A 288 30.23 -13.62 10.94
C MET A 288 29.93 -12.21 10.40
N VAL A 289 30.08 -11.18 11.23
CA VAL A 289 29.99 -9.79 10.80
C VAL A 289 31.10 -9.46 9.80
N ASP A 290 32.33 -9.89 10.07
CA ASP A 290 33.48 -9.70 9.17
C ASP A 290 33.30 -10.44 7.84
N ASN A 291 32.63 -11.59 7.87
CA ASN A 291 32.24 -12.35 6.67
C ASN A 291 31.05 -11.77 5.90
N GLY A 292 30.43 -10.70 6.39
CA GLY A 292 29.43 -9.91 5.65
C GLY A 292 27.97 -10.34 5.83
N VAL A 293 27.67 -11.15 6.86
CA VAL A 293 26.29 -11.55 7.25
C VAL A 293 25.46 -10.31 7.64
N SER A 294 24.21 -10.24 7.22
CA SER A 294 23.37 -9.03 7.36
C SER A 294 22.56 -8.97 8.66
N GLY A 295 22.58 -10.03 9.48
CA GLY A 295 21.96 -10.03 10.79
C GLY A 295 21.88 -11.42 11.42
N PHE A 296 21.44 -11.45 12.67
CA PHE A 296 21.50 -12.65 13.52
C PHE A 296 20.20 -12.85 14.29
N TYR A 297 19.74 -14.09 14.38
CA TYR A 297 18.69 -14.50 15.31
C TYR A 297 19.31 -15.28 16.48
N LEU A 298 19.23 -14.73 17.69
CA LEU A 298 19.68 -15.38 18.91
C LEU A 298 18.61 -16.34 19.44
N LYS A 299 18.54 -17.54 18.86
CA LYS A 299 17.51 -18.54 19.17
C LYS A 299 17.85 -19.24 20.49
N GLY A 300 16.94 -19.20 21.46
CA GLY A 300 17.18 -19.77 22.80
C GLY A 300 17.71 -18.79 23.84
N LEU A 301 17.76 -17.48 23.51
CA LEU A 301 18.20 -16.45 24.46
C LEU A 301 17.29 -16.32 25.68
N ASP A 302 16.05 -16.84 25.60
CA ASP A 302 15.09 -16.89 26.70
C ASP A 302 15.59 -17.72 27.89
N LEU A 303 16.50 -18.67 27.68
CA LEU A 303 17.16 -19.39 28.78
C LEU A 303 18.03 -18.48 29.66
N LEU A 304 18.48 -17.34 29.13
CA LEU A 304 19.25 -16.32 29.85
C LEU A 304 18.39 -15.14 30.31
N SER A 305 17.07 -15.20 30.17
CA SER A 305 16.19 -14.06 30.40
C SER A 305 16.29 -13.48 31.81
N ASN A 306 16.70 -14.27 32.78
CA ASN A 306 16.78 -13.90 34.20
C ASN A 306 18.18 -13.43 34.62
N ASP A 307 19.15 -13.49 33.72
CA ASP A 307 20.52 -13.06 33.99
C ASP A 307 20.61 -11.52 33.96
N LEU A 308 21.27 -10.96 34.98
CA LEU A 308 21.50 -9.52 35.12
C LEU A 308 22.49 -8.99 34.09
N GLU A 309 23.41 -9.82 33.59
CA GLU A 309 24.41 -9.41 32.60
C GLU A 309 23.87 -9.35 31.17
N LEU A 310 22.71 -9.95 30.89
CA LEU A 310 22.16 -10.04 29.55
C LEU A 310 22.02 -8.67 28.87
N LEU A 311 21.59 -7.65 29.60
CA LEU A 311 21.42 -6.29 29.05
C LEU A 311 22.77 -5.71 28.58
N LYS A 312 23.83 -5.91 29.36
CA LYS A 312 25.19 -5.48 29.03
C LYS A 312 25.66 -6.16 27.74
N TYR A 313 25.42 -7.46 27.58
CA TYR A 313 25.82 -8.19 26.38
C TYR A 313 24.96 -7.86 25.16
N LEU A 314 23.66 -7.60 25.31
CA LEU A 314 22.83 -7.08 24.22
C LEU A 314 23.37 -5.76 23.68
N ALA A 315 23.80 -4.84 24.56
CA ALA A 315 24.42 -3.58 24.15
C ALA A 315 25.75 -3.82 23.39
N ILE A 316 26.59 -4.74 23.88
CA ILE A 316 27.85 -5.12 23.23
C ILE A 316 27.58 -5.71 21.83
N TRP A 317 26.69 -6.69 21.74
CA TRP A 317 26.35 -7.34 20.47
C TRP A 317 25.74 -6.36 19.49
N LYS A 318 24.82 -5.49 19.92
CA LYS A 318 24.27 -4.47 19.04
C LYS A 318 25.33 -3.52 18.51
N ARG A 319 26.32 -3.16 19.33
CA ARG A 319 27.46 -2.33 18.90
C ARG A 319 28.32 -3.02 17.86
N ILE A 320 28.54 -4.34 17.99
CA ILE A 320 29.31 -5.14 17.01
C ILE A 320 28.52 -5.31 15.70
N VAL A 321 27.23 -5.62 15.79
CA VAL A 321 26.32 -5.78 14.63
C VAL A 321 26.19 -4.48 13.86
N GLY A 322 26.13 -3.35 14.56
CA GLY A 322 26.01 -2.02 13.97
C GLY A 322 24.57 -1.67 13.55
N THR A 323 24.44 -0.58 12.80
CA THR A 323 23.14 0.01 12.43
C THR A 323 22.55 -0.52 11.13
N ASN A 324 23.38 -1.03 10.21
CA ASN A 324 22.93 -1.53 8.90
C ASN A 324 22.46 -2.99 8.94
N ARG A 325 22.72 -3.68 10.05
CA ARG A 325 22.43 -5.10 10.26
C ARG A 325 21.47 -5.25 11.43
N ILE A 326 20.81 -6.40 11.49
CA ILE A 326 19.73 -6.64 12.45
C ILE A 326 20.08 -7.69 13.50
N LEU A 327 19.60 -7.47 14.72
CA LEU A 327 19.59 -8.44 15.80
C LEU A 327 18.14 -8.80 16.14
N ILE A 328 17.85 -10.09 16.07
CA ILE A 328 16.54 -10.68 16.36
C ILE A 328 16.63 -11.46 17.67
N ILE A 329 15.64 -11.28 18.54
CA ILE A 329 15.48 -12.09 19.76
C ILE A 329 14.07 -12.66 19.83
N ASN A 330 13.89 -13.73 20.60
CA ASN A 330 12.56 -14.27 20.86
C ASN A 330 11.81 -13.39 21.87
N GLU A 331 10.50 -13.21 21.69
CA GLU A 331 9.64 -12.46 22.61
C GLU A 331 9.65 -12.99 24.06
N ASN A 332 9.95 -14.28 24.27
CA ASN A 332 10.02 -14.87 25.61
C ASN A 332 11.06 -14.18 26.49
N VAL A 333 12.11 -13.61 25.89
CA VAL A 333 13.11 -12.80 26.59
C VAL A 333 12.47 -11.57 27.26
N LEU A 334 11.35 -11.05 26.73
CA LEU A 334 10.67 -9.87 27.24
C LEU A 334 9.62 -10.18 28.33
N LYS A 335 9.17 -11.43 28.43
CA LYS A 335 8.07 -11.81 29.34
C LYS A 335 8.45 -11.58 30.81
N GLY A 336 7.51 -11.01 31.57
CA GLY A 336 7.65 -10.80 33.02
C GLY A 336 8.61 -9.67 33.43
N LYS A 337 9.16 -8.89 32.49
CA LYS A 337 10.10 -7.81 32.81
C LYS A 337 9.39 -6.47 33.11
N PRO A 338 9.93 -5.65 34.03
CA PRO A 338 9.43 -4.28 34.25
C PRO A 338 9.58 -3.40 33.00
N THR A 339 8.67 -2.43 32.83
CA THR A 339 8.63 -1.51 31.68
C THR A 339 9.95 -0.75 31.44
N ALA A 340 10.66 -0.39 32.52
CA ALA A 340 11.96 0.28 32.42
C ALA A 340 13.00 -0.62 31.72
N LEU A 341 13.12 -1.88 32.14
CA LEU A 341 14.05 -2.83 31.56
C LEU A 341 13.67 -3.18 30.11
N LEU A 342 12.38 -3.28 29.80
CA LEU A 342 11.91 -3.47 28.41
C LEU A 342 12.36 -2.32 27.50
N THR A 343 12.27 -1.08 27.99
CA THR A 343 12.69 0.10 27.22
C THR A 343 14.18 0.06 26.91
N GLU A 344 15.02 -0.35 27.86
CA GLU A 344 16.46 -0.54 27.65
C GLU A 344 16.77 -1.67 26.66
N ILE A 345 16.13 -2.84 26.82
CA ILE A 345 16.30 -3.97 25.89
C ILE A 345 15.94 -3.55 24.46
N HIS A 346 14.84 -2.83 24.28
CA HIS A 346 14.37 -2.35 22.97
C HIS A 346 15.36 -1.41 22.27
N GLN A 347 16.29 -0.77 22.97
CA GLN A 347 17.34 0.06 22.36
C GLN A 347 18.46 -0.77 21.72
N HIS A 348 18.58 -2.04 22.12
CA HIS A 348 19.67 -2.92 21.71
C HIS A 348 19.23 -4.03 20.75
N ILE A 349 17.97 -4.02 20.30
CA ILE A 349 17.42 -5.02 19.39
C ILE A 349 16.62 -4.37 18.27
N ASP A 350 16.64 -5.00 17.08
CA ASP A 350 15.93 -4.47 15.90
C ASP A 350 14.58 -5.16 15.70
N LEU A 351 14.52 -6.46 15.97
CA LEU A 351 13.34 -7.29 15.76
C LEU A 351 13.07 -8.19 16.96
N VAL A 352 11.78 -8.37 17.27
CA VAL A 352 11.30 -9.37 18.24
C VAL A 352 10.50 -10.40 17.48
N ASP A 353 10.98 -11.64 17.50
CA ASP A 353 10.29 -12.79 16.94
C ASP A 353 9.11 -13.19 17.82
N VAL A 354 7.92 -13.10 17.25
CA VAL A 354 6.65 -13.47 17.83
C VAL A 354 6.11 -14.65 17.06
N CYS A 355 5.95 -15.77 17.76
CA CYS A 355 5.49 -17.00 17.14
C CYS A 355 3.97 -17.13 17.29
N LEU A 356 3.29 -17.36 16.17
CA LEU A 356 1.87 -17.65 16.13
C LEU A 356 1.65 -19.17 16.10
N ASP A 357 0.91 -19.61 17.09
CA ASP A 357 0.43 -20.98 17.21
C ASP A 357 -0.96 -21.07 16.57
N LEU A 358 -1.09 -21.91 15.55
CA LEU A 358 -2.36 -22.16 14.88
C LEU A 358 -3.25 -23.13 15.69
N GLU A 359 -2.67 -23.83 16.67
CA GLU A 359 -3.41 -24.72 17.56
C GLU A 359 -4.30 -23.92 18.50
N GLY A 360 -5.60 -24.23 18.52
CA GLY A 360 -6.59 -23.54 19.35
C GLY A 360 -7.44 -22.48 18.64
N GLY A 361 -7.43 -22.47 17.30
CA GLY A 361 -8.41 -21.76 16.48
C GLY A 361 -8.20 -20.24 16.36
N THR A 362 -9.01 -19.59 15.53
CA THR A 362 -8.84 -18.18 15.17
C THR A 362 -9.06 -17.22 16.34
N LYS A 363 -9.79 -17.63 17.37
CA LYS A 363 -10.01 -16.83 18.58
C LYS A 363 -8.73 -16.65 19.39
N LYS A 364 -7.96 -17.72 19.58
CA LYS A 364 -6.65 -17.67 20.27
C LYS A 364 -5.65 -16.85 19.47
N ILE A 365 -5.62 -17.04 18.15
CA ILE A 365 -4.77 -16.26 17.22
C ILE A 365 -5.10 -14.76 17.31
N THR A 366 -6.39 -14.40 17.23
CA THR A 366 -6.83 -12.99 17.31
C THR A 366 -6.37 -12.33 18.60
N LYS A 367 -6.68 -12.97 19.75
CA LYS A 367 -6.29 -12.45 21.07
C LYS A 367 -4.77 -12.35 21.22
N ARG A 368 -4.03 -13.29 20.62
CA ARG A 368 -2.56 -13.27 20.61
C ARG A 368 -2.04 -12.07 19.85
N ILE A 369 -2.53 -11.82 18.63
CA ILE A 369 -2.06 -10.71 17.81
C ILE A 369 -2.42 -9.38 18.48
N GLU A 370 -3.65 -9.20 18.95
CA GLU A 370 -4.08 -7.97 19.65
C GLU A 370 -3.18 -7.67 20.86
N ASN A 371 -2.89 -8.66 21.68
CA ASN A 371 -2.00 -8.49 22.84
C ASN A 371 -0.58 -8.06 22.42
N VAL A 372 -0.06 -8.60 21.33
CA VAL A 372 1.27 -8.21 20.80
C VAL A 372 1.25 -6.77 20.29
N LEU A 373 0.20 -6.37 19.57
CA LEU A 373 0.08 -5.01 19.01
C LEU A 373 -0.12 -3.93 20.08
N VAL A 374 -0.64 -4.30 21.25
CA VAL A 374 -0.80 -3.39 22.40
C VAL A 374 0.52 -3.24 23.16
N ASN A 375 1.28 -4.33 23.34
CA ASN A 375 2.48 -4.33 24.17
C ASN A 375 3.75 -3.88 23.43
N MET A 376 3.77 -3.98 22.10
CA MET A 376 4.94 -3.58 21.32
C MET A 376 4.98 -2.06 21.10
N PRO A 377 6.17 -1.45 21.15
CA PRO A 377 6.31 -0.02 21.01
C PRO A 377 5.82 0.46 19.63
N PRO A 378 4.99 1.50 19.55
CA PRO A 378 4.56 2.03 18.27
C PRO A 378 5.71 2.82 17.62
N ALA A 379 6.08 2.42 16.38
CA ALA A 379 6.70 3.24 15.33
C ALA A 379 8.23 3.25 15.08
N GLU A 380 8.58 4.11 14.11
CA GLU A 380 9.71 4.16 13.16
C GLU A 380 11.13 4.20 13.74
N GLN A 381 11.34 4.27 15.05
CA GLN A 381 12.69 4.25 15.65
C GLN A 381 12.88 3.21 16.75
N LYS A 382 11.89 2.33 16.95
CA LYS A 382 11.92 1.32 17.99
C LYS A 382 11.94 -0.09 17.39
N THR A 383 12.12 -1.08 18.25
CA THR A 383 12.06 -2.50 17.90
C THR A 383 10.81 -2.83 17.10
N TRP A 384 10.98 -3.66 16.08
CA TRP A 384 9.93 -4.02 15.14
C TRP A 384 9.45 -5.46 15.37
N ILE A 385 8.21 -5.75 14.99
CA ILE A 385 7.64 -7.09 15.14
C ILE A 385 8.13 -7.97 13.99
N HIS A 386 8.65 -9.14 14.32
CA HIS A 386 8.97 -10.20 13.38
C HIS A 386 7.96 -11.35 13.62
N TRP A 387 7.19 -11.73 12.61
CA TRP A 387 6.15 -12.75 12.75
C TRP A 387 6.65 -14.08 12.24
N SER A 388 6.64 -15.11 13.07
CA SER A 388 6.85 -16.50 12.67
C SER A 388 5.60 -17.31 12.98
N ILE A 389 5.43 -18.45 12.31
CA ILE A 389 4.37 -19.41 12.60
C ILE A 389 5.04 -20.68 13.11
N VAL A 390 4.52 -21.25 14.19
CA VAL A 390 5.04 -22.52 14.74
C VAL A 390 4.94 -23.57 13.65
N ASP A 391 6.00 -24.35 13.47
CA ASP A 391 5.93 -25.53 12.61
C ASP A 391 4.78 -26.38 13.08
N PHE A 392 3.76 -26.49 12.23
CA PHE A 392 2.70 -27.42 12.49
C PHE A 392 3.30 -28.79 12.19
N PRO A 393 3.52 -29.69 13.17
CA PRO A 393 3.59 -31.08 12.80
C PRO A 393 2.20 -31.41 12.28
N LEU A 394 2.12 -31.72 10.99
CA LEU A 394 1.04 -32.51 10.41
C LEU A 394 1.08 -33.88 11.08
N LYS A 395 0.72 -33.92 12.37
CA LYS A 395 1.07 -35.02 13.26
C LYS A 395 0.26 -36.28 13.00
N TYR A 396 -0.69 -36.25 12.06
CA TYR A 396 -1.44 -37.41 11.65
C TYR A 396 -1.86 -37.35 10.17
N GLN A 397 -1.57 -38.45 9.47
CA GLN A 397 -2.15 -38.95 8.22
C GLN A 397 -1.44 -38.62 6.90
N ARG A 398 -0.83 -39.68 6.35
CA ARG A 398 -0.15 -39.83 5.05
C ARG A 398 -1.04 -39.59 3.80
N ASP A 399 -2.29 -39.16 3.92
CA ASP A 399 -3.26 -39.09 2.81
C ASP A 399 -3.66 -37.65 2.40
N ARG A 400 -2.86 -36.61 2.72
CA ARG A 400 -3.31 -35.20 2.57
C ARG A 400 -2.28 -34.19 2.01
N ASP A 401 -1.42 -34.57 1.07
CA ASP A 401 -0.42 -33.65 0.49
C ASP A 401 -1.05 -32.36 -0.11
N TYR A 402 -2.23 -32.44 -0.73
CA TYR A 402 -2.92 -31.27 -1.30
C TYR A 402 -3.55 -30.34 -0.24
N ILE A 403 -4.22 -30.89 0.78
CA ILE A 403 -4.85 -30.09 1.85
C ILE A 403 -3.79 -29.33 2.66
N ASN A 404 -2.59 -29.91 2.77
CA ASN A 404 -1.45 -29.30 3.42
C ASN A 404 -0.91 -28.10 2.62
N SER A 405 -0.93 -28.16 1.28
CA SER A 405 -0.48 -27.06 0.42
C SER A 405 -1.42 -25.84 0.43
N ASN A 406 -2.74 -26.07 0.41
CA ASN A 406 -3.72 -24.99 0.48
C ASN A 406 -3.70 -24.30 1.85
N LEU A 407 -3.66 -25.09 2.93
CA LEU A 407 -3.51 -24.55 4.28
C LEU A 407 -2.21 -23.75 4.42
N ALA A 408 -1.08 -24.28 3.94
CA ALA A 408 0.19 -23.55 3.97
C ALA A 408 0.12 -22.24 3.18
N THR A 409 -0.52 -22.24 2.02
CA THR A 409 -0.72 -21.04 1.18
C THR A 409 -1.60 -20.02 1.88
N ALA A 410 -2.78 -20.42 2.38
CA ALA A 410 -3.70 -19.54 3.10
C ALA A 410 -3.07 -18.93 4.35
N VAL A 411 -2.39 -19.75 5.16
CA VAL A 411 -1.68 -19.30 6.35
C VAL A 411 -0.55 -18.33 5.98
N THR A 412 0.19 -18.59 4.90
CA THR A 412 1.26 -17.70 4.40
C THR A 412 0.67 -16.35 3.97
N ILE A 413 -0.42 -16.33 3.18
CA ILE A 413 -1.08 -15.10 2.75
C ILE A 413 -1.63 -14.32 3.95
N MET A 414 -2.24 -15.00 4.93
CA MET A 414 -2.71 -14.42 6.18
C MET A 414 -1.54 -13.78 6.96
N GLN A 415 -0.41 -14.47 7.10
CA GLN A 415 0.78 -13.96 7.77
C GLN A 415 1.34 -12.71 7.05
N LEU A 416 1.34 -12.73 5.71
CA LEU A 416 1.76 -11.60 4.86
C LEU A 416 0.84 -10.37 4.98
N MET A 417 -0.30 -10.47 5.68
CA MET A 417 -1.17 -9.32 6.01
C MET A 417 -0.90 -8.71 7.39
N LEU A 418 -0.07 -9.36 8.22
CA LEU A 418 0.23 -8.89 9.58
C LEU A 418 1.16 -7.66 9.61
N PRO A 419 1.02 -6.80 10.64
CA PRO A 419 1.82 -5.58 10.77
C PRO A 419 3.18 -5.91 11.35
N GLY A 420 4.25 -5.75 10.57
CA GLY A 420 5.57 -6.21 11.00
C GLY A 420 6.39 -6.75 9.83
N THR A 421 7.30 -7.66 10.13
CA THR A 421 8.16 -8.35 9.16
C THR A 421 7.82 -9.83 9.23
N PRO A 422 7.03 -10.37 8.28
CA PRO A 422 6.69 -11.79 8.26
C PRO A 422 7.89 -12.63 7.83
N ASN A 423 8.11 -13.73 8.54
CA ASN A 423 9.05 -14.79 8.20
C ASN A 423 8.26 -16.00 7.70
N ILE A 424 8.31 -16.21 6.38
CA ILE A 424 7.58 -17.28 5.73
C ILE A 424 8.48 -18.52 5.61
N MET A 425 7.87 -19.67 5.87
CA MET A 425 8.45 -20.98 5.59
C MET A 425 7.53 -21.67 4.58
N TYR A 426 7.52 -21.16 3.35
CA TYR A 426 6.62 -21.67 2.32
C TYR A 426 7.29 -22.84 1.60
N LYS A 427 6.93 -24.06 2.01
CA LYS A 427 7.47 -25.30 1.45
C LYS A 427 6.56 -25.81 0.33
N ASP A 428 6.55 -25.09 -0.78
CA ASP A 428 6.04 -25.62 -2.05
C ASP A 428 7.17 -25.64 -3.10
N VAL A 429 7.55 -26.87 -3.44
CA VAL A 429 8.04 -27.31 -4.76
C VAL A 429 9.43 -26.85 -5.20
N ILE A 430 10.49 -27.46 -4.62
CA ILE A 430 11.51 -28.19 -5.41
C ILE A 430 11.93 -29.40 -4.57
N SER A 431 11.14 -30.46 -4.64
CA SER A 431 11.64 -31.80 -4.31
C SER A 431 12.70 -32.13 -5.37
N GLY A 432 13.92 -32.45 -4.94
CA GLY A 432 15.10 -32.62 -5.81
C GLY A 432 15.01 -33.69 -6.91
N ASP A 433 13.89 -34.39 -7.06
CA ASP A 433 13.69 -35.38 -8.13
C ASP A 433 13.11 -34.76 -9.43
N GLU A 434 12.59 -33.52 -9.39
CA GLU A 434 12.03 -32.88 -10.57
C GLU A 434 12.99 -31.96 -11.34
N TYR A 435 14.20 -31.67 -10.82
CA TYR A 435 15.12 -30.75 -11.50
C TYR A 435 15.62 -31.26 -12.87
N ASN A 436 15.54 -32.57 -13.11
CA ASN A 436 15.85 -33.16 -14.43
C ASN A 436 14.64 -33.25 -15.39
N ASN A 437 13.41 -33.04 -14.91
CA ASN A 437 12.19 -33.12 -15.72
C ASN A 437 11.45 -31.78 -15.89
N ILE A 438 11.82 -30.72 -15.16
CA ILE A 438 11.23 -29.39 -15.29
C ILE A 438 11.87 -28.64 -16.47
N ARG A 439 11.52 -29.06 -17.69
CA ARG A 439 11.34 -28.13 -18.81
C ARG A 439 9.87 -27.98 -19.22
N MET A 440 8.94 -28.65 -18.55
CA MET A 440 7.55 -28.79 -19.04
C MET A 440 6.45 -28.89 -17.95
N ALA A 441 6.69 -28.51 -16.68
CA ALA A 441 5.66 -28.59 -15.63
C ALA A 441 5.21 -27.19 -15.14
N LYS A 442 3.91 -26.95 -15.26
CA LYS A 442 3.18 -25.73 -14.90
C LYS A 442 3.41 -25.41 -13.41
N GLN A 443 3.94 -24.22 -13.10
CA GLN A 443 4.18 -23.73 -11.74
C GLN A 443 2.87 -23.84 -10.91
N PRO A 444 2.88 -24.38 -9.69
CA PRO A 444 1.68 -24.51 -8.86
C PRO A 444 1.13 -23.13 -8.51
N ASP A 445 -0.20 -22.98 -8.60
CA ASP A 445 -0.94 -21.72 -8.45
C ASP A 445 -0.56 -20.96 -7.13
N GLY A 446 -0.32 -21.70 -6.05
CA GLY A 446 0.06 -21.15 -4.74
C GLY A 446 1.34 -20.30 -4.75
N SER A 447 2.41 -20.74 -5.43
CA SER A 447 3.67 -19.99 -5.52
C SER A 447 3.48 -18.64 -6.21
N LYS A 448 2.65 -18.62 -7.27
CA LYS A 448 2.29 -17.38 -7.98
C LYS A 448 1.47 -16.45 -7.09
N ILE A 449 0.48 -16.97 -6.37
CA ILE A 449 -0.36 -16.19 -5.45
C ILE A 449 0.50 -15.60 -4.32
N VAL A 450 1.41 -16.36 -3.74
CA VAL A 450 2.35 -15.88 -2.70
C VAL A 450 3.26 -14.80 -3.25
N GLY A 451 3.84 -14.98 -4.45
CA GLY A 451 4.64 -13.94 -5.11
C GLY A 451 3.85 -12.66 -5.39
N ASN A 452 2.61 -12.79 -5.85
CA ASN A 452 1.68 -11.67 -6.02
C ASN A 452 1.40 -10.96 -4.69
N MET A 453 1.28 -11.69 -3.59
CA MET A 453 1.03 -11.13 -2.26
C MET A 453 2.25 -10.38 -1.72
N ILE A 454 3.47 -10.92 -1.91
CA ILE A 454 4.72 -10.25 -1.55
C ILE A 454 4.89 -8.96 -2.36
N SER A 455 4.61 -9.00 -3.66
CA SER A 455 4.60 -7.82 -4.53
C SER A 455 3.57 -6.77 -4.07
N LEU A 456 2.34 -7.21 -3.76
CA LEU A 456 1.28 -6.35 -3.24
C LEU A 456 1.69 -5.69 -1.93
N ARG A 457 2.28 -6.46 -1.00
CA ARG A 457 2.81 -5.95 0.26
C ARG A 457 3.89 -4.90 0.02
N LYS A 458 4.89 -5.19 -0.82
CA LYS A 458 6.02 -4.28 -1.11
C LYS A 458 5.59 -2.91 -1.63
N ARG A 459 4.51 -2.84 -2.41
CA ARG A 459 4.00 -1.58 -2.99
C ARG A 459 2.95 -0.86 -2.13
N SER A 460 2.42 -1.48 -1.07
CA SER A 460 1.25 -0.98 -0.35
C SER A 460 1.58 -0.61 1.11
N PRO A 461 1.73 0.70 1.44
CA PRO A 461 1.99 1.15 2.81
C PRO A 461 0.96 0.66 3.82
N SER A 462 -0.30 0.47 3.40
CA SER A 462 -1.35 -0.11 4.23
C SER A 462 -0.99 -1.48 4.81
N ILE A 463 -0.21 -2.27 4.07
CA ILE A 463 0.15 -3.65 4.44
C ILE A 463 1.53 -3.70 5.11
N TYR A 464 2.55 -3.05 4.54
CA TYR A 464 3.93 -3.20 5.05
C TYR A 464 4.21 -2.35 6.31
N GLU A 465 3.50 -1.24 6.52
CA GLU A 465 3.67 -0.44 7.75
C GLU A 465 3.09 -1.14 8.96
N SER A 466 3.63 -0.88 10.15
CA SER A 466 3.07 -1.43 11.40
C SER A 466 2.05 -0.50 12.06
N ALA A 467 2.09 0.79 11.75
CA ALA A 467 1.23 1.81 12.33
C ALA A 467 1.02 2.99 11.38
N ILE A 468 0.02 3.81 11.66
CA ILE A 468 -0.17 5.11 11.03
C ILE A 468 0.65 6.11 11.83
N CYS A 469 1.72 6.63 11.22
CA CYS A 469 2.56 7.67 11.81
C CYS A 469 1.97 9.05 11.47
N LYS A 470 1.48 9.76 12.50
CA LYS A 470 1.17 11.19 12.44
C LYS A 470 2.18 11.94 13.30
N SER A 471 2.38 13.23 13.04
CA SER A 471 3.37 14.06 13.74
C SER A 471 3.25 14.02 15.27
N ASN A 472 2.05 13.75 15.80
CA ASN A 472 1.75 13.85 17.24
C ASN A 472 1.17 12.54 17.84
N SER A 473 0.92 11.51 17.04
CA SER A 473 0.39 10.23 17.54
C SER A 473 0.59 9.09 16.56
N ASN A 474 0.82 7.90 17.11
CA ASN A 474 0.85 6.65 16.35
C ASN A 474 -0.44 5.89 16.64
N THR A 475 -1.19 5.57 15.60
CA THR A 475 -2.41 4.75 15.72
C THR A 475 -2.20 3.43 15.00
N GLN A 476 -2.77 2.34 15.52
CA GLN A 476 -2.72 1.04 14.86
C GLN A 476 -3.36 1.14 13.47
N ASN A 477 -2.72 0.52 12.47
CA ASN A 477 -3.19 0.48 11.09
C ASN A 477 -3.92 -0.84 10.74
N THR A 478 -4.09 -1.69 11.75
CA THR A 478 -4.55 -3.07 11.63
C THR A 478 -5.77 -3.26 12.53
N LEU A 479 -6.83 -3.85 11.99
CA LEU A 479 -8.00 -4.32 12.73
C LEU A 479 -8.13 -5.82 12.47
N ILE A 480 -8.29 -6.61 13.53
CA ILE A 480 -8.40 -8.07 13.44
C ILE A 480 -9.70 -8.48 14.09
N ARG A 481 -10.42 -9.41 13.47
CA ARG A 481 -11.67 -9.95 13.99
C ARG A 481 -11.74 -11.44 13.66
N ASN A 482 -12.23 -12.24 14.60
CA ASN A 482 -12.71 -13.58 14.32
C ASN A 482 -14.25 -13.57 14.25
N ILE A 483 -14.83 -14.39 13.37
CA ILE A 483 -16.31 -14.52 13.27
C ILE A 483 -16.77 -15.79 13.97
N ASN A 484 -16.14 -16.90 13.62
CA ASN A 484 -16.35 -18.22 14.21
C ASN A 484 -15.00 -18.73 14.73
N GLU A 485 -14.89 -20.03 15.01
CA GLU A 485 -13.65 -20.65 15.51
C GLU A 485 -12.57 -20.84 14.42
N ASP A 486 -12.95 -20.69 13.14
CA ASP A 486 -12.11 -21.05 11.98
C ASP A 486 -11.82 -19.87 11.03
N THR A 487 -12.51 -18.74 11.18
CA THR A 487 -12.44 -17.61 10.25
C THR A 487 -11.81 -16.39 10.88
N LEU A 488 -10.77 -15.88 10.23
CA LEU A 488 -10.05 -14.68 10.62
C LEU A 488 -10.18 -13.59 9.55
N ILE A 489 -10.46 -12.37 9.98
CA ILE A 489 -10.44 -11.17 9.13
C ILE A 489 -9.34 -10.24 9.62
N ILE A 490 -8.47 -9.82 8.71
CA ILE A 490 -7.45 -8.79 8.95
C ILE A 490 -7.70 -7.63 8.00
N VAL A 491 -7.88 -6.42 8.56
CA VAL A 491 -8.13 -5.19 7.81
C VAL A 491 -6.95 -4.24 8.00
N ARG A 492 -6.49 -3.68 6.89
CA ARG A 492 -5.28 -2.88 6.77
C ARG A 492 -5.61 -1.55 6.13
N ASN A 493 -5.40 -0.47 6.87
CA ASN A 493 -5.73 0.88 6.40
C ASN A 493 -4.54 1.83 6.63
N TYR A 494 -4.24 2.65 5.63
CA TYR A 494 -3.30 3.76 5.78
C TYR A 494 -3.86 5.02 5.10
N PRO A 495 -3.76 6.20 5.74
CA PRO A 495 -4.32 7.43 5.21
C PRO A 495 -3.88 7.70 3.77
N ARG A 496 -4.84 8.08 2.92
CA ARG A 496 -4.60 8.39 1.49
C ARG A 496 -3.99 7.22 0.69
N ARG A 497 -4.19 5.99 1.14
CA ARG A 497 -3.86 4.75 0.41
C ARG A 497 -5.09 3.85 0.34
N ASN A 498 -4.99 2.80 -0.47
CA ASN A 498 -6.05 1.78 -0.56
C ASN A 498 -6.11 0.99 0.74
N SER A 499 -7.33 0.65 1.17
CA SER A 499 -7.56 -0.25 2.29
C SER A 499 -7.64 -1.68 1.77
N PHE A 500 -7.12 -2.63 2.55
CA PHE A 500 -7.15 -4.04 2.20
C PHE A 500 -7.78 -4.84 3.33
N ALA A 501 -8.54 -5.86 2.98
CA ALA A 501 -9.02 -6.87 3.90
C ALA A 501 -8.57 -8.25 3.42
N SER A 502 -8.14 -9.11 4.34
CA SER A 502 -8.03 -10.54 4.08
C SER A 502 -9.06 -11.29 4.89
N VAL A 503 -9.77 -12.20 4.24
CA VAL A 503 -10.67 -13.16 4.89
C VAL A 503 -10.02 -14.53 4.74
N THR A 504 -9.70 -15.17 5.85
CA THR A 504 -9.01 -16.47 5.91
C THR A 504 -9.92 -17.49 6.56
N ASN A 505 -10.15 -18.61 5.88
CA ASN A 505 -10.85 -19.77 6.42
C ASN A 505 -9.84 -20.88 6.72
N LEU A 506 -9.56 -21.12 8.00
CA LEU A 506 -8.70 -22.23 8.46
C LEU A 506 -9.50 -23.51 8.72
N GLY A 507 -10.82 -23.49 8.50
CA GLY A 507 -11.72 -24.61 8.70
C GLY A 507 -11.75 -25.56 7.51
N HIS A 508 -12.36 -26.73 7.72
CA HIS A 508 -12.48 -27.79 6.71
C HIS A 508 -13.70 -27.65 5.79
N ASN A 509 -14.61 -26.73 6.09
CA ASN A 509 -15.88 -26.57 5.38
C ASN A 509 -15.93 -25.23 4.65
N ASN A 510 -16.64 -25.21 3.52
CA ASN A 510 -16.99 -23.95 2.85
C ASN A 510 -17.87 -23.13 3.77
N ILE A 511 -17.58 -21.84 3.84
CA ILE A 511 -18.37 -20.91 4.63
C ILE A 511 -18.94 -19.81 3.73
N THR A 512 -20.15 -19.39 4.05
CA THR A 512 -20.78 -18.21 3.45
C THR A 512 -20.98 -17.19 4.57
N LEU A 513 -20.44 -15.99 4.38
CA LEU A 513 -20.44 -14.92 5.35
C LEU A 513 -21.22 -13.73 4.81
N ASP A 514 -21.91 -13.01 5.69
CA ASP A 514 -22.43 -11.68 5.38
C ASP A 514 -21.61 -10.64 6.14
N LEU A 515 -20.78 -9.91 5.39
CA LEU A 515 -19.90 -8.87 5.93
C LEU A 515 -20.38 -7.46 5.54
N THR A 516 -21.62 -7.32 5.05
CA THR A 516 -22.19 -6.02 4.63
C THR A 516 -22.25 -4.98 5.74
N SER A 517 -22.30 -5.42 7.00
CA SER A 517 -22.22 -4.53 8.16
C SER A 517 -20.88 -3.80 8.29
N THR A 518 -19.82 -4.34 7.67
CA THR A 518 -18.45 -3.80 7.78
C THR A 518 -17.91 -3.33 6.42
N PHE A 519 -18.22 -4.05 5.34
CA PHE A 519 -17.73 -3.76 3.99
C PHE A 519 -18.86 -3.91 2.97
N TYR A 520 -18.97 -3.00 2.01
CA TYR A 520 -19.97 -3.11 0.94
C TYR A 520 -19.45 -3.96 -0.23
N SER A 521 -18.35 -3.51 -0.86
CA SER A 521 -17.70 -4.18 -1.98
C SER A 521 -16.19 -3.96 -2.01
N GLY A 522 -15.52 -4.68 -2.90
CA GLY A 522 -14.11 -4.46 -3.21
C GLY A 522 -13.67 -5.25 -4.44
N THR A 523 -12.39 -5.18 -4.75
CA THR A 523 -11.78 -5.93 -5.87
C THR A 523 -10.93 -7.07 -5.34
N ARG A 524 -11.11 -8.28 -5.86
CA ARG A 524 -10.25 -9.44 -5.55
C ARG A 524 -8.81 -9.13 -5.98
N MET A 525 -7.86 -9.51 -5.13
CA MET A 525 -6.43 -9.37 -5.40
C MET A 525 -5.78 -10.75 -5.55
N LEU A 526 -4.53 -10.76 -6.02
CA LEU A 526 -3.62 -11.91 -6.13
C LEU A 526 -3.90 -12.88 -7.29
N THR A 527 -5.08 -12.81 -7.90
CA THR A 527 -5.43 -13.50 -9.15
C THR A 527 -5.21 -12.60 -10.37
N ASP A 528 -5.08 -13.20 -11.56
CA ASP A 528 -4.98 -12.43 -12.81
C ASP A 528 -6.32 -11.75 -13.16
N GLU A 529 -7.43 -12.35 -12.71
CA GLU A 529 -8.79 -11.83 -12.90
C GLU A 529 -9.10 -10.77 -11.82
N THR A 530 -9.49 -9.58 -12.26
CA THR A 530 -9.94 -8.48 -11.39
C THR A 530 -11.44 -8.58 -11.19
N ASP A 531 -11.85 -9.46 -10.29
CA ASP A 531 -13.27 -9.65 -9.97
C ASP A 531 -13.74 -8.66 -8.92
N LYS A 532 -14.89 -8.04 -9.17
CA LYS A 532 -15.59 -7.26 -8.14
C LYS A 532 -16.30 -8.21 -7.19
N ILE A 533 -15.96 -8.11 -5.91
CA ILE A 533 -16.53 -8.90 -4.82
C ILE A 533 -17.54 -8.03 -4.07
N PHE A 534 -18.71 -8.59 -3.84
CA PHE A 534 -19.69 -8.07 -2.89
C PHE A 534 -19.65 -8.90 -1.62
N PHE A 535 -19.72 -8.23 -0.48
CA PHE A 535 -19.63 -8.90 0.83
C PHE A 535 -20.95 -9.48 1.32
N LYS A 536 -22.01 -9.36 0.51
CA LYS A 536 -23.31 -10.00 0.70
C LYS A 536 -23.23 -11.44 0.16
N HIS A 537 -23.33 -12.44 1.04
CA HIS A 537 -23.09 -13.86 0.72
C HIS A 537 -21.67 -14.16 0.22
N PHE A 538 -20.66 -13.60 0.89
CA PHE A 538 -19.26 -13.83 0.61
C PHE A 538 -18.90 -15.31 0.86
N LYS A 539 -18.54 -16.05 -0.18
CA LYS A 539 -18.15 -17.46 -0.11
C LYS A 539 -16.63 -17.59 -0.07
N ILE A 540 -16.14 -18.46 0.80
CA ILE A 540 -14.72 -18.82 0.85
C ILE A 540 -14.58 -20.32 1.08
N ASP A 541 -13.65 -20.91 0.34
CA ASP A 541 -13.35 -22.33 0.37
C ASP A 541 -12.56 -22.70 1.64
N PRO A 542 -12.46 -23.99 1.97
CA PRO A 542 -11.68 -24.47 3.11
C PRO A 542 -10.20 -24.21 2.85
N PHE A 543 -9.48 -23.79 3.89
CA PHE A 543 -8.04 -23.52 3.78
C PHE A 543 -7.69 -22.51 2.69
N ASP A 544 -8.51 -21.46 2.55
CA ASP A 544 -8.30 -20.39 1.57
C ASP A 544 -8.15 -19.04 2.27
N THR A 545 -7.46 -18.11 1.60
CA THR A 545 -7.39 -16.69 2.01
C THR A 545 -7.63 -15.80 0.81
N ILE A 546 -8.72 -15.05 0.86
CA ILE A 546 -9.07 -14.07 -0.16
C ILE A 546 -8.65 -12.69 0.32
N VAL A 547 -7.78 -12.03 -0.46
CA VAL A 547 -7.38 -10.63 -0.24
C VAL A 547 -8.19 -9.72 -1.14
N VAL A 548 -8.80 -8.69 -0.56
CA VAL A 548 -9.68 -7.74 -1.23
C VAL A 548 -9.15 -6.33 -1.03
N LYS A 549 -9.02 -5.57 -2.12
CA LYS A 549 -8.88 -4.12 -2.06
C LYS A 549 -10.27 -3.54 -1.84
N LEU A 550 -10.50 -2.88 -0.71
CA LEU A 550 -11.80 -2.33 -0.36
C LEU A 550 -12.11 -1.07 -1.17
N ASP A 551 -13.36 -0.96 -1.64
CA ASP A 551 -13.88 0.27 -2.19
C ASP A 551 -14.07 1.29 -1.05
N LYS A 552 -13.88 2.59 -1.34
CA LYS A 552 -13.95 3.67 -0.36
C LYS A 552 -15.30 4.37 -0.35
#